data_AF-A0A653AN22-F1
#
_entry.id   AF-A0A653AN22-F1
#
_cell.length_a   1.000
_cell.length_b   1.000
_cell.length_c   1.000
_cell.angle_alpha   90.00
_cell.angle_beta   90.00
_cell.angle_gamma   90.00
#
_symmetry.space_group_name_H-M   'P 1'
#
loop_
_entity.id
_entity.type
_entity.pdbx_description
1 polymer ?
#
loop_
_entity_poly.entity_id
_entity_poly.type
_entity_poly.pdbx_seq_one_letter_code
_entity_poly.pdbx_strand_id
1 'polypeptide(L)'
;MKKKWEVEVDGITHEIEYKAGFGRKLIIDGELHKLKSSNWFINVIDYEITFNNTVCQLVVLGAKADLAVNGTFLGSNKSYEPISNVPSWIWVLVGISTLGGMFFAGLLALLIGLAMSMLYVQFALQKKNGVVIGSFIGCCLLQVILAFGIASLLY
;
A
#
# COMPACT_ATOMS: atom_id res chain seq x y z
N MET A 1 4.93 -10.21 9.04
CA MET A 1 5.85 -9.06 9.14
C MET A 1 5.62 -8.37 10.47
N LYS A 2 6.68 -8.11 11.25
CA LYS A 2 6.62 -7.29 12.46
C LYS A 2 7.47 -6.04 12.21
N LYS A 3 6.92 -4.86 12.45
CA LYS A 3 7.66 -3.60 12.52
C LYS A 3 7.41 -2.97 13.88
N LYS A 4 8.44 -2.31 14.41
CA LYS A 4 8.41 -1.59 15.68
C LYS A 4 9.06 -0.24 15.44
N TRP A 5 8.46 0.80 16.01
CA TRP A 5 8.97 2.15 16.03
C TRP A 5 8.88 2.67 17.45
N GLU A 6 9.87 3.45 17.84
CA GLU A 6 9.91 4.15 19.12
C GLU A 6 9.84 5.63 18.78
N VAL A 7 8.86 6.31 19.36
CA VAL A 7 8.63 7.74 19.15
C VAL A 7 8.70 8.43 20.51
N GLU A 8 9.61 9.38 20.64
CA GLU A 8 9.70 10.21 21.83
C GLU A 8 8.76 11.41 21.69
N VAL A 9 7.81 11.53 22.61
CA VAL A 9 6.85 12.65 22.68
C VAL A 9 6.90 13.20 24.08
N ASP A 10 7.20 14.50 24.22
CA ASP A 10 7.24 15.20 25.51
C ASP A 10 8.12 14.51 26.59
N GLY A 11 9.19 13.83 26.18
CA GLY A 11 10.11 13.09 27.05
C GLY A 11 9.62 11.69 27.47
N ILE A 12 8.50 11.21 26.92
CA ILE A 12 8.00 9.84 27.08
C ILE A 12 8.22 9.09 25.76
N THR A 13 8.92 7.96 25.82
CA THR A 13 9.08 7.06 24.68
C THR A 13 7.84 6.18 24.54
N HIS A 14 7.10 6.37 23.45
CA HIS A 14 5.99 5.51 23.07
C HIS A 14 6.45 4.43 22.09
N GLU A 15 5.99 3.20 22.30
CA GLU A 15 6.27 2.06 21.46
C GLU A 15 5.08 1.76 20.54
N ILE A 16 5.32 1.82 19.23
CA ILE A 16 4.33 1.45 18.21
C ILE A 16 4.81 0.19 17.49
N GLU A 17 4.05 -0.90 17.60
CA GLU A 17 4.27 -2.12 16.84
C GLU A 17 3.17 -2.37 15.80
N TYR A 18 3.57 -2.70 14.58
CA TYR A 18 2.70 -3.24 13.54
C TYR A 18 2.98 -4.71 13.29
N LYS A 19 1.94 -5.56 13.36
CA LYS A 19 2.01 -6.99 13.04
C LYS A 19 1.05 -7.32 11.89
N ALA A 20 1.64 -7.72 10.76
CA ALA A 20 0.93 -8.34 9.65
C ALA A 20 1.06 -9.88 9.74
N GLY A 21 -0.05 -10.56 10.00
CA GLY A 21 -0.15 -12.03 10.14
C GLY A 21 -1.62 -12.47 10.20
N PHE A 22 -1.99 -13.30 11.18
CA PHE A 22 -3.38 -13.70 11.45
C PHE A 22 -4.18 -12.49 11.97
N GLY A 23 -4.68 -11.69 11.04
CA GLY A 23 -5.20 -10.34 11.28
C GLY A 23 -4.11 -9.27 11.29
N ARG A 24 -4.52 -8.03 11.01
CA ARG A 24 -3.65 -6.84 11.03
C ARG A 24 -3.85 -6.15 12.37
N LYS A 25 -2.78 -6.06 13.15
CA LYS A 25 -2.82 -5.52 14.52
C LYS A 25 -1.81 -4.40 14.65
N LEU A 26 -2.26 -3.33 15.28
CA LEU A 26 -1.43 -2.24 15.78
C LEU A 26 -1.37 -2.37 17.30
N ILE A 27 -0.19 -2.29 17.87
CA ILE A 27 0.01 -2.31 19.32
C ILE A 27 0.66 -0.98 19.68
N ILE A 28 0.02 -0.21 20.56
CA ILE A 28 0.51 1.09 21.04
C ILE A 28 0.71 0.93 22.54
N ASP A 29 1.95 1.00 23.02
CA ASP A 29 2.28 0.84 24.45
C ASP A 29 1.67 -0.41 25.12
N GLY A 30 1.50 -1.48 24.34
CA GLY A 30 0.88 -2.73 24.80
C GLY A 30 -0.63 -2.87 24.54
N GLU A 31 -1.33 -1.78 24.20
CA GLU A 31 -2.75 -1.81 23.84
C GLU A 31 -2.96 -2.25 22.39
N LEU A 32 -3.91 -3.16 22.16
CA LEU A 32 -4.13 -3.80 20.86
C LEU A 32 -5.28 -3.13 20.10
N HIS A 33 -4.94 -2.51 18.98
CA HIS A 33 -5.87 -1.90 18.02
C HIS A 33 -6.00 -2.78 16.76
N LYS A 34 -7.24 -3.12 16.39
CA LYS A 34 -7.52 -3.86 15.15
C LYS A 34 -7.53 -2.90 13.97
N LEU A 35 -6.77 -3.23 12.92
CA LEU A 35 -6.69 -2.41 11.71
C LEU A 35 -7.56 -3.00 10.59
N LYS A 36 -8.27 -2.12 9.88
CA LYS A 36 -9.03 -2.46 8.67
C LYS A 36 -8.33 -1.86 7.44
N SER A 37 -8.26 -2.63 6.35
CA SER A 37 -7.78 -2.07 5.08
C SER A 37 -8.90 -1.25 4.43
N SER A 38 -8.56 -0.11 3.86
CA SER A 38 -9.45 0.74 3.09
C SER A 38 -9.76 0.17 1.71
N ASN A 39 -8.91 -0.73 1.19
CA ASN A 39 -9.12 -1.40 -0.09
C ASN A 39 -9.24 -2.93 0.04
N TRP A 40 -10.06 -3.52 -0.83
CA TRP A 40 -10.30 -4.97 -0.87
C TRP A 40 -9.19 -5.74 -1.58
N PHE A 41 -8.64 -5.18 -2.67
CA PHE A 41 -7.64 -5.86 -3.51
C PHE A 41 -6.24 -5.76 -2.93
N ILE A 42 -5.85 -4.57 -2.47
CA ILE A 42 -4.54 -4.33 -1.88
C ILE A 42 -4.66 -3.92 -0.42
N ASN A 43 -3.69 -4.31 0.39
CA ASN A 43 -3.63 -3.92 1.79
C ASN A 43 -3.27 -2.44 1.90
N VAL A 44 -4.22 -1.60 2.27
CA VAL A 44 -4.04 -0.15 2.38
C VAL A 44 -4.55 0.27 3.74
N ILE A 45 -3.68 0.73 4.62
CA ILE A 45 -4.04 1.21 5.96
C ILE A 45 -3.46 2.61 6.11
N ASP A 46 -4.29 3.53 6.56
CA ASP A 46 -3.92 4.88 6.98
C ASP A 46 -4.57 5.08 8.35
N TYR A 47 -3.77 5.08 9.42
CA TYR A 47 -4.27 5.11 10.79
C TYR A 47 -3.56 6.18 11.61
N GLU A 48 -4.35 7.12 12.10
CA GLU A 48 -3.88 8.25 12.91
C GLU A 48 -3.78 7.86 14.38
N ILE A 49 -2.63 8.19 14.97
CA ILE A 49 -2.28 8.00 16.37
C ILE A 49 -1.85 9.38 16.87
N THR A 50 -2.65 9.98 17.74
CA THR A 50 -2.38 11.31 18.27
C THR A 50 -1.84 11.18 19.69
N PHE A 51 -0.61 11.66 19.91
CA PHE A 51 0.00 11.78 21.23
C PHE A 51 0.14 13.26 21.56
N ASN A 52 -0.75 13.80 22.41
CA ASN A 52 -0.79 15.21 22.77
C ASN A 52 -0.73 16.13 21.54
N ASN A 53 0.46 16.70 21.27
CA ASN A 53 0.73 17.66 20.20
C ASN A 53 1.48 17.04 18.99
N THR A 54 1.80 15.75 19.05
CA THR A 54 2.48 14.99 18.00
C THR A 54 1.50 14.04 17.31
N VAL A 55 1.44 14.12 15.97
CA VAL A 55 0.58 13.25 15.16
C VAL A 55 1.46 12.20 14.49
N CYS A 56 1.19 10.94 14.83
CA CYS A 56 1.80 9.77 14.23
C CYS A 56 0.82 9.11 13.27
N GLN A 57 1.22 8.85 12.02
CA GLN A 57 0.38 8.21 11.01
C GLN A 57 1.01 6.89 10.59
N LEU A 58 0.33 5.79 10.90
CA LEU A 58 0.73 4.47 10.40
C LEU A 58 0.18 4.28 9.00
N VAL A 59 1.09 4.14 8.03
CA VAL A 59 0.75 3.91 6.63
C VAL A 59 1.23 2.54 6.22
N VAL A 60 0.31 1.72 5.73
CA VAL A 60 0.61 0.42 5.15
C VAL A 60 0.13 0.40 3.71
N LEU A 61 1.03 0.06 2.79
CA LEU A 61 0.74 -0.14 1.38
C LEU A 61 1.33 -1.48 0.92
N GLY A 62 0.44 -2.44 0.70
CA GLY A 62 0.76 -3.83 0.39
C GLY A 62 1.57 -4.50 1.49
N ALA A 63 2.82 -4.86 1.17
CA ALA A 63 3.77 -5.47 2.09
C ALA A 63 4.67 -4.45 2.81
N LYS A 64 4.59 -3.16 2.46
CA LYS A 64 5.38 -2.10 3.11
C LYS A 64 4.53 -1.42 4.17
N ALA A 65 5.12 -1.20 5.34
CA ALA A 65 4.55 -0.39 6.42
C ALA A 65 5.57 0.66 6.83
N ASP A 66 5.15 1.89 7.03
CA ASP A 66 5.98 2.99 7.51
C ASP A 66 5.19 3.86 8.49
N LEU A 67 5.89 4.56 9.37
CA LEU A 67 5.30 5.48 10.34
C LEU A 67 5.73 6.90 9.97
N ALA A 68 4.77 7.80 9.82
CA ALA A 68 5.06 9.22 9.71
C ALA A 68 4.84 9.90 11.06
N VAL A 69 5.76 10.79 11.43
CA VAL A 69 5.67 11.61 12.64
C VAL A 69 5.65 13.07 12.20
N ASN A 70 4.65 13.83 12.64
CA ASN A 70 4.47 15.24 12.27
C ASN A 70 4.54 15.48 10.76
N GLY A 71 3.92 14.58 9.98
CA GLY A 71 3.85 14.68 8.53
C GLY A 71 5.10 14.22 7.77
N THR A 72 6.07 13.58 8.42
CA THR A 72 7.28 13.04 7.75
C THR A 72 7.49 11.56 8.06
N PHE A 73 7.66 10.73 7.04
CA PHE A 73 7.95 9.31 7.19
C PHE A 73 9.33 9.04 7.80
N LEU A 74 9.40 8.24 8.86
CA LEU A 74 10.66 7.87 9.51
C LEU A 74 11.57 7.01 8.61
N GLY A 75 11.00 6.09 7.85
CA GLY A 75 11.79 5.20 7.00
C GLY A 75 12.36 5.85 5.75
N SER A 76 11.66 6.85 5.19
CA SER A 76 12.00 7.44 3.89
C SER A 76 12.30 8.94 3.90
N ASN A 77 12.09 9.64 5.03
CA ASN A 77 12.20 11.10 5.16
C ASN A 77 11.39 11.88 4.12
N LYS A 78 10.31 11.29 3.61
CA LYS A 78 9.39 11.94 2.67
C LYS A 78 8.22 12.52 3.42
N SER A 79 7.67 13.62 2.89
CA SER A 79 6.40 14.16 3.37
C SER A 79 5.29 13.12 3.22
N TYR A 80 4.50 12.97 4.28
CA TYR A 80 3.32 12.16 4.30
C TYR A 80 2.19 12.83 3.52
N GLU A 81 1.51 12.03 2.69
CA GLU A 81 0.31 12.41 1.97
C GLU A 81 -0.78 11.39 2.32
N PRO A 82 -1.94 11.82 2.84
CA PRO A 82 -3.03 10.93 3.19
C PRO A 82 -3.51 10.07 2.02
N ILE A 83 -3.84 8.81 2.29
CA ILE A 83 -4.41 7.90 1.29
C ILE A 83 -5.77 8.39 0.79
N SER A 84 -6.50 9.17 1.59
CA SER A 84 -7.74 9.82 1.18
C SER A 84 -7.55 10.80 0.01
N ASN A 85 -6.33 11.29 -0.24
CA ASN A 85 -6.01 12.15 -1.39
C ASN A 85 -5.86 11.35 -2.70
N VAL A 86 -5.86 10.02 -2.66
CA VAL A 86 -5.77 9.18 -3.88
C VAL A 86 -7.08 9.31 -4.67
N PRO A 87 -7.04 9.79 -5.93
CA PRO A 87 -8.24 9.93 -6.75
C PRO A 87 -8.95 8.60 -6.99
N SER A 88 -10.29 8.60 -7.02
CA SER A 88 -11.08 7.37 -7.11
C SER A 88 -10.81 6.54 -8.38
N TRP A 89 -10.43 7.17 -9.49
CA TRP A 89 -10.09 6.48 -10.74
C TRP A 89 -8.86 5.56 -10.61
N ILE A 90 -7.97 5.82 -9.65
CA ILE A 90 -6.82 4.94 -9.35
C ILE A 90 -7.31 3.58 -8.88
N TRP A 91 -8.34 3.53 -8.03
CA TRP A 91 -8.91 2.28 -7.53
C TRP A 91 -9.57 1.47 -8.64
N VAL A 92 -10.10 2.14 -9.68
CA VAL A 92 -10.60 1.49 -10.89
C VAL A 92 -9.45 0.82 -11.64
N LEU A 93 -8.31 1.51 -11.82
CA LEU A 93 -7.12 0.91 -12.46
C LEU A 93 -6.57 -0.29 -11.68
N VAL A 94 -6.53 -0.18 -10.35
CA VAL A 94 -6.14 -1.30 -9.47
C VAL A 94 -7.05 -2.50 -9.73
N GLY A 95 -8.37 -2.31 -9.75
CA GLY A 95 -9.35 -3.36 -10.03
C GLY A 95 -9.18 -3.99 -11.41
N ILE A 96 -8.99 -3.17 -12.46
CA ILE A 96 -8.78 -3.65 -13.83
C ILE A 96 -7.48 -4.44 -13.95
N SER A 97 -6.36 -3.93 -13.42
CA SER A 97 -5.07 -4.63 -13.49
C SER A 97 -5.11 -5.96 -12.74
N THR A 98 -5.80 -6.03 -11.61
CA THR A 98 -5.88 -7.27 -10.81
C THR A 98 -6.84 -8.29 -11.41
N LEU A 99 -8.09 -7.90 -11.64
CA LEU A 99 -9.11 -8.80 -12.16
C LEU A 99 -8.89 -9.12 -13.64
N GLY A 100 -8.58 -8.11 -14.46
CA GLY A 100 -8.27 -8.32 -15.88
C GLY A 100 -7.10 -9.28 -16.05
N GLY A 101 -6.00 -9.05 -15.32
CA GLY A 101 -4.87 -9.97 -15.31
C GLY A 101 -5.26 -11.41 -14.95
N MET A 102 -6.05 -11.57 -13.88
CA MET A 102 -6.53 -12.89 -13.45
C MET A 102 -7.33 -13.61 -14.54
N PHE A 103 -8.25 -12.90 -15.22
CA PHE A 103 -9.08 -13.49 -16.27
C PHE A 103 -8.29 -13.90 -17.52
N PHE A 104 -7.28 -13.13 -17.91
CA PHE A 104 -6.54 -13.38 -19.16
C PHE A 104 -5.34 -14.31 -19.01
N ALA A 105 -4.65 -14.31 -17.87
CA ALA A 105 -3.40 -15.04 -17.67
C ALA A 105 -3.28 -15.72 -16.28
N GLY A 106 -4.39 -15.82 -15.55
CA GLY A 106 -4.47 -16.59 -14.31
C GLY A 106 -3.71 -15.98 -13.13
N LEU A 107 -3.28 -16.86 -12.22
CA LEU A 107 -2.73 -16.46 -10.92
C LEU A 107 -1.46 -15.60 -11.03
N LEU A 108 -0.58 -15.88 -11.99
CA LEU A 108 0.65 -15.11 -12.17
C LEU A 108 0.36 -13.66 -12.56
N ALA A 109 -0.57 -13.45 -13.49
CA ALA A 109 -0.98 -12.11 -13.91
C ALA A 109 -1.74 -11.35 -12.81
N LEU A 110 -2.49 -12.05 -11.95
CA LEU A 110 -3.07 -11.46 -10.75
C LEU A 110 -1.99 -10.92 -9.81
N LEU A 111 -0.93 -11.70 -9.55
CA LEU A 111 0.17 -11.28 -8.67
C LEU A 111 0.92 -10.07 -9.25
N ILE A 112 1.15 -10.04 -10.56
CA ILE A 112 1.72 -8.87 -11.25
C ILE A 112 0.79 -7.67 -11.12
N GLY A 113 -0.52 -7.85 -11.32
CA GLY A 113 -1.51 -6.79 -11.18
C GLY A 113 -1.53 -6.19 -9.77
N LEU A 114 -1.48 -7.05 -8.73
CA LEU A 114 -1.36 -6.61 -7.33
C LEU A 114 -0.06 -5.85 -7.08
N ALA A 115 1.06 -6.32 -7.63
CA ALA A 115 2.35 -5.68 -7.48
C ALA A 115 2.38 -4.28 -8.10
N MET A 116 1.90 -4.16 -9.34
CA MET A 116 1.86 -2.90 -10.09
C MET A 116 0.85 -1.91 -9.48
N SER A 117 -0.27 -2.41 -8.92
CA SER A 117 -1.27 -1.59 -8.24
C SER A 117 -0.69 -0.74 -7.11
N MET A 118 0.32 -1.24 -6.38
CA MET A 118 1.01 -0.46 -5.36
C MET A 118 1.74 0.75 -5.96
N LEU A 119 2.31 0.60 -7.16
CA LEU A 119 3.01 1.70 -7.84
C LEU A 119 2.02 2.80 -8.26
N TYR A 120 0.83 2.43 -8.73
CA TYR A 120 -0.20 3.41 -9.12
C TYR A 120 -0.57 4.31 -7.95
N VAL A 121 -0.81 3.70 -6.79
CA VAL A 121 -1.16 4.42 -5.56
C VAL A 121 0.01 5.30 -5.11
N GLN A 122 1.25 4.80 -5.14
CA GLN A 122 2.42 5.62 -4.79
C GLN A 122 2.62 6.82 -5.71
N PHE A 123 2.48 6.63 -7.03
CA PHE A 123 2.63 7.73 -7.99
C PHE A 123 1.44 8.70 -7.96
N ALA A 124 0.24 8.22 -7.64
CA ALA A 124 -0.93 9.06 -7.43
C ALA A 124 -0.76 9.98 -6.21
N LEU A 125 -0.25 9.45 -5.09
CA LEU A 125 0.10 10.25 -3.91
C LEU A 125 1.16 11.30 -4.22
N GLN A 126 2.09 10.99 -5.13
CA GLN A 126 3.09 11.95 -5.62
C GLN A 126 2.55 12.93 -6.67
N LYS A 127 1.24 12.91 -6.99
CA LYS A 127 0.58 13.73 -8.01
C LYS A 127 1.20 13.56 -9.42
N LYS A 128 1.82 12.41 -9.69
CA LYS A 128 2.48 12.08 -10.97
C LYS A 128 1.56 11.29 -11.90
N ASN A 129 0.44 11.90 -12.31
CA ASN A 129 -0.61 11.22 -13.08
C ASN A 129 -0.10 10.60 -14.39
N GLY A 130 0.82 11.26 -15.12
CA GLY A 130 1.39 10.70 -16.34
C GLY A 130 2.16 9.40 -16.11
N VAL A 131 2.88 9.30 -14.99
CA VAL A 131 3.63 8.08 -14.61
C VAL A 131 2.68 6.97 -14.19
N VAL A 132 1.55 7.30 -13.52
CA VAL A 132 0.50 6.33 -13.21
C VAL A 132 -0.05 5.70 -14.49
N ILE A 133 -0.45 6.52 -15.45
CA ILE A 133 -1.02 6.05 -16.72
C ILE A 133 0.00 5.21 -17.50
N GLY A 134 1.26 5.68 -17.59
CA GLY A 134 2.33 4.92 -18.22
C GLY A 134 2.58 3.56 -17.55
N SER A 135 2.58 3.53 -16.21
CA SER A 135 2.74 2.29 -15.44
C SER A 135 1.58 1.32 -15.67
N PHE A 136 0.35 1.82 -15.77
CA PHE A 136 -0.83 1.00 -16.06
C PHE A 136 -0.76 0.39 -17.47
N ILE A 137 -0.44 1.18 -18.49
CA ILE A 137 -0.24 0.68 -19.86
C ILE A 137 0.85 -0.39 -19.88
N GLY A 138 1.98 -0.14 -19.21
CA GLY A 138 3.07 -1.12 -19.09
C GLY A 138 2.62 -2.42 -18.42
N CYS A 139 1.81 -2.35 -17.37
CA CYS A 139 1.23 -3.53 -16.73
C CYS A 139 0.31 -4.30 -17.67
N CYS A 140 -0.58 -3.62 -18.41
CA CYS A 140 -1.47 -4.26 -19.37
C CYS A 140 -0.67 -4.98 -20.47
N LEU A 141 0.36 -4.34 -21.04
CA LEU A 141 1.22 -4.96 -22.03
C LEU A 141 1.94 -6.20 -21.48
N LEU A 142 2.47 -6.11 -20.25
CA LEU A 142 3.12 -7.24 -19.58
C LEU A 142 2.16 -8.41 -19.39
N GLN A 143 0.92 -8.15 -18.98
CA GLN A 143 -0.11 -9.17 -18.80
C GLN A 143 -0.53 -9.82 -20.12
N VAL A 144 -0.64 -9.03 -21.20
CA VAL A 144 -0.94 -9.55 -22.55
C VAL A 144 0.19 -10.43 -23.07
N ILE A 145 1.45 -9.99 -22.95
CA ILE A 145 2.62 -10.79 -23.33
C ILE A 145 2.65 -12.10 -22.56
N LEU A 146 2.39 -12.05 -21.25
CA LEU A 146 2.32 -13.26 -20.42
C LEU A 146 1.19 -14.19 -20.87
N ALA A 147 0.01 -13.67 -21.21
CA ALA A 147 -1.11 -14.46 -21.70
C ALA A 147 -0.75 -15.20 -22.99
N PHE A 148 -0.15 -14.51 -23.96
CA PHE A 148 0.31 -15.14 -25.20
C PHE A 148 1.44 -16.15 -24.97
N GLY A 149 2.38 -15.85 -24.08
CA GLY A 149 3.46 -16.76 -23.71
C GLY A 149 2.93 -18.06 -23.11
N ILE A 150 1.99 -17.97 -22.16
CA ILE A 150 1.33 -19.13 -21.57
C ILE A 150 0.57 -19.91 -22.65
N ALA A 151 -0.22 -19.24 -23.49
CA ALA A 151 -0.96 -19.88 -24.57
C ALA A 151 -0.03 -20.65 -25.51
N SER A 152 1.10 -20.07 -25.91
CA SER A 152 2.08 -20.72 -26.80
C SER A 152 2.79 -21.93 -26.19
N LEU A 153 2.80 -22.08 -24.87
CA LEU A 153 3.38 -23.25 -24.19
C LEU A 153 2.37 -24.40 -24.05
N LEU A 154 1.08 -24.11 -24.25
CA LEU A 154 -0.03 -25.07 -24.09
C LEU A 154 -0.49 -25.67 -25.44
N TYR A 155 -0.07 -25.09 -26.57
CA TYR A 155 -0.35 -25.54 -27.93
C TYR A 155 0.94 -25.92 -28.65
#